data_AF-A0A183F2Y3-F1
#
_entry.id   AF-A0A183F2Y3-F1
#
_cell.length_a   1.000
_cell.length_b   1.000
_cell.length_c   1.000
_cell.angle_alpha   90.00
_cell.angle_beta   90.00
_cell.angle_gamma   90.00
#
_symmetry.space_group_name_H-M   'P 1'
#
loop_
_entity.id
_entity.type
_entity.pdbx_description
1 polymer ?
#
loop_
_entity_poly.entity_id
_entity_poly.type
_entity_poly.pdbx_seq_one_letter_code
_entity_poly.pdbx_strand_id
1 'polypeptide(L)'
;LAGKVAPTYWVERKNADGRKEFLAEIVKKSKFGAPVLLFPEGYCANNTQVLQFRKAIFQDGVKIYPMAVKLKSPYSNNLCFEQAPPILVFRHDSRFGDAFWYENDFHSYVLRIMTSWATPYDVTYLAPMTRLPHETDTEFAARTQFAISDVVGVPASDFNGSMWYSKSEQRRVLEQQKAMCATALLSHLKDTAEKIDSEDGYFSLTTSASSSHCSSPTAISSMHY
;
A
#
# COMPACT_ATOMS: atom_id res chain seq x y z
N LEU A 1 17.52 9.68 -25.99
CA LEU A 1 18.54 8.70 -25.54
C LEU A 1 17.97 7.30 -25.31
N ALA A 2 16.82 7.12 -24.65
CA ALA A 2 16.28 5.80 -24.28
C ALA A 2 16.13 4.80 -25.45
N GLY A 3 15.64 5.24 -26.60
CA GLY A 3 15.42 4.35 -27.76
C GLY A 3 16.69 3.80 -28.44
N LYS A 4 17.88 4.29 -28.08
CA LYS A 4 19.16 3.75 -28.58
C LYS A 4 19.74 2.63 -27.71
N VAL A 5 19.33 2.56 -26.44
CA VAL A 5 19.90 1.60 -25.45
C VAL A 5 18.98 0.38 -25.30
N ALA A 6 17.67 0.59 -25.38
CA ALA A 6 16.68 -0.50 -25.36
C ALA A 6 15.51 -0.17 -26.29
N PRO A 7 15.00 -1.13 -27.08
CA PRO A 7 13.77 -0.96 -27.83
C PRO A 7 12.63 -0.59 -26.87
N THR A 8 12.14 0.63 -26.95
CA THR A 8 11.10 1.16 -26.07
C THR A 8 9.79 1.25 -26.86
N TYR A 9 8.73 0.67 -26.31
CA TYR A 9 7.41 0.68 -26.92
C TYR A 9 6.49 1.60 -26.13
N TRP A 10 5.82 2.52 -26.83
CA TRP A 10 4.96 3.52 -26.24
C TRP A 10 3.50 3.19 -26.51
N VAL A 11 2.66 3.35 -25.50
CA VAL A 11 1.22 3.16 -25.61
C VAL A 11 0.49 4.33 -25.01
N GLU A 12 -0.48 4.83 -25.78
CA GLU A 12 -1.44 5.79 -25.27
C GLU A 12 -2.43 5.09 -24.34
N ARG A 13 -2.48 5.51 -23.08
CA ARG A 13 -3.31 4.84 -22.06
C ARG A 13 -4.80 4.98 -22.34
N LYS A 14 -5.20 6.04 -23.05
CA LYS A 14 -6.60 6.34 -23.39
C LYS A 14 -7.16 5.47 -24.51
N ASN A 15 -6.30 4.91 -25.38
CA ASN A 15 -6.75 4.08 -26.50
C ASN A 15 -6.87 2.61 -26.05
N ALA A 16 -8.09 2.09 -25.96
CA ALA A 16 -8.34 0.72 -25.52
C ALA A 16 -7.81 -0.34 -26.50
N ASP A 17 -7.92 -0.09 -27.80
CA ASP A 17 -7.51 -1.04 -28.85
C ASP A 17 -5.99 -1.07 -28.97
N GLY A 18 -5.34 0.10 -28.93
CA GLY A 18 -3.88 0.20 -28.93
C GLY A 18 -3.22 -0.53 -27.74
N ARG A 19 -3.89 -0.61 -26.58
CA ARG A 19 -3.39 -1.40 -25.44
C ARG A 19 -3.43 -2.91 -25.70
N LYS A 20 -4.49 -3.41 -26.35
CA LYS A 20 -4.63 -4.84 -26.65
C LYS A 20 -3.56 -5.28 -27.65
N GLU A 21 -3.39 -4.50 -28.72
CA GLU A 21 -2.38 -4.77 -29.75
C GLU A 21 -0.96 -4.78 -29.17
N PHE A 22 -0.63 -3.79 -28.35
CA PHE A 22 0.65 -3.72 -27.67
C PHE A 22 0.92 -4.92 -26.75
N LEU A 23 -0.08 -5.35 -25.97
CA LEU A 23 0.06 -6.54 -25.11
C LEU A 23 0.33 -7.79 -25.94
N ALA A 24 -0.41 -7.98 -27.05
CA ALA A 24 -0.19 -9.10 -27.96
C ALA A 24 1.22 -9.06 -28.57
N GLU A 25 1.72 -7.88 -28.93
CA GLU A 25 3.08 -7.71 -29.47
C GLU A 25 4.15 -8.06 -28.42
N ILE A 26 3.98 -7.61 -27.17
CA ILE A 26 4.90 -7.91 -26.06
C ILE A 26 4.94 -9.41 -25.78
N VAL A 27 3.78 -10.07 -25.72
CA VAL A 27 3.69 -11.53 -25.49
C VAL A 27 4.36 -12.28 -26.64
N LYS A 28 4.20 -11.82 -27.89
CA LYS A 28 4.89 -12.42 -29.03
C LYS A 28 6.41 -12.27 -28.89
N LYS A 29 6.90 -11.10 -28.48
CA LYS A 29 8.34 -10.84 -28.35
C LYS A 29 9.00 -11.55 -27.15
N SER A 30 8.28 -11.69 -26.04
CA SER A 30 8.78 -12.41 -24.86
C SER A 30 9.03 -13.90 -25.12
N LYS A 31 8.30 -14.48 -26.08
CA LYS A 31 8.49 -15.89 -26.50
C LYS A 31 9.69 -16.12 -27.42
N PHE A 32 10.12 -15.10 -28.18
CA PHE A 32 11.01 -15.31 -29.33
C PHE A 32 12.24 -14.40 -29.43
N GLY A 33 12.39 -13.34 -28.62
CA GLY A 33 13.36 -12.28 -29.00
C GLY A 33 14.14 -11.56 -27.91
N ALA A 34 13.57 -11.25 -26.75
CA ALA A 34 14.26 -10.43 -25.74
C ALA A 34 13.59 -10.48 -24.36
N PRO A 35 14.36 -10.29 -23.26
CA PRO A 35 13.78 -10.03 -21.95
C PRO A 35 13.00 -8.72 -21.99
N VAL A 36 11.76 -8.72 -21.49
CA VAL A 36 10.90 -7.54 -21.38
C VAL A 36 10.77 -7.16 -19.91
N LEU A 37 11.12 -5.92 -19.56
CA LEU A 37 10.89 -5.37 -18.23
C LEU A 37 9.50 -4.72 -18.19
N LEU A 38 8.66 -5.15 -17.26
CA LEU A 38 7.29 -4.66 -17.09
C LEU A 38 7.05 -4.34 -15.61
N PHE A 39 6.26 -3.30 -15.37
CA PHE A 39 5.76 -2.95 -14.03
C PHE A 39 4.27 -3.30 -13.95
N PRO A 40 3.92 -4.48 -13.40
CA PRO A 40 2.55 -4.99 -13.50
C PRO A 40 1.53 -4.22 -12.67
N GLU A 41 1.99 -3.46 -11.69
CA GLU A 41 1.19 -2.51 -10.91
C GLU A 41 0.70 -1.33 -11.77
N GLY A 42 1.58 -0.78 -12.60
CA GLY A 42 1.34 0.43 -13.41
C GLY A 42 1.34 1.74 -12.61
N TYR A 43 1.65 1.68 -11.31
CA TYR A 43 1.81 2.79 -10.38
C TYR A 43 3.05 2.55 -9.51
N CYS A 44 3.53 3.59 -8.83
CA CYS A 44 4.56 3.44 -7.80
C CYS A 44 3.85 3.33 -6.45
N ALA A 45 3.97 2.18 -5.80
CA ALA A 45 3.46 2.00 -4.45
C ALA A 45 4.26 2.83 -3.45
N ASN A 46 3.61 3.19 -2.34
CA ASN A 46 4.31 3.55 -1.12
C ASN A 46 5.00 2.29 -0.57
N ASN A 47 6.13 2.44 0.12
CA ASN A 47 6.93 1.32 0.66
C ASN A 47 6.21 0.50 1.76
N THR A 48 4.87 0.57 1.85
CA THR A 48 4.04 -0.06 2.87
C THR A 48 3.31 -1.31 2.35
N GLN A 49 3.06 -1.41 1.05
CA GLN A 49 2.33 -2.55 0.46
C GLN A 49 2.67 -2.75 -1.01
N VAL A 50 2.62 -4.00 -1.49
CA VAL A 50 2.69 -4.28 -2.93
C VAL A 50 1.27 -4.23 -3.48
N LEU A 51 0.99 -3.34 -4.43
CA LEU A 51 -0.34 -3.28 -5.05
C LEU A 51 -0.67 -4.50 -5.91
N GLN A 52 -1.96 -4.68 -6.14
CA GLN A 52 -2.48 -5.71 -7.02
C GLN A 52 -1.93 -5.58 -8.45
N PHE A 53 -1.42 -6.68 -8.96
CA PHE A 53 -0.92 -6.77 -10.33
C PHE A 53 -2.03 -6.85 -11.37
N ARG A 54 -1.82 -6.19 -12.51
CA ARG A 54 -2.77 -6.24 -13.64
C ARG A 54 -2.72 -7.61 -14.32
N LYS A 55 -3.85 -8.33 -14.28
CA LYS A 55 -4.05 -9.66 -14.88
C LYS A 55 -3.53 -9.80 -16.32
N ALA A 56 -3.71 -8.77 -17.15
CA ALA A 56 -3.43 -8.83 -18.59
C ALA A 56 -1.97 -9.18 -18.93
N ILE A 57 -1.04 -9.02 -17.98
CA ILE A 57 0.40 -9.29 -18.17
C ILE A 57 0.74 -10.76 -17.94
N PHE A 58 -0.12 -11.51 -17.22
CA PHE A 58 0.13 -12.87 -16.78
C PHE A 58 -0.51 -13.94 -17.70
N GLN A 59 -0.91 -13.54 -18.91
CA GLN A 59 -1.60 -14.39 -19.87
C GLN A 59 -0.62 -15.19 -20.75
N ASP A 60 -1.14 -16.19 -21.47
CA ASP A 60 -0.46 -16.91 -22.56
C ASP A 60 0.80 -17.71 -22.19
N GLY A 61 0.92 -18.11 -20.92
CA GLY A 61 1.96 -19.05 -20.46
C GLY A 61 3.38 -18.50 -20.55
N VAL A 62 3.55 -17.18 -20.47
CA VAL A 62 4.87 -16.53 -20.49
C VAL A 62 5.63 -16.88 -19.20
N LYS A 63 6.93 -17.17 -19.33
CA LYS A 63 7.83 -17.36 -18.19
C LYS A 63 8.19 -16.00 -17.59
N ILE A 64 7.81 -15.78 -16.33
CA ILE A 64 8.02 -14.51 -15.62
C ILE A 64 9.21 -14.65 -14.68
N TYR A 65 10.05 -13.63 -14.64
CA TYR A 65 11.17 -13.51 -13.72
C TYR A 65 10.84 -12.41 -12.73
N PRO A 66 10.32 -12.74 -11.53
CA PRO A 66 9.94 -11.72 -10.57
C PRO A 66 11.17 -10.99 -10.04
N MET A 67 11.05 -9.68 -9.89
CA MET A 67 12.08 -8.82 -9.33
C MET A 67 11.46 -7.97 -8.23
N ALA A 68 12.02 -8.06 -7.03
CA ALA A 68 11.67 -7.20 -5.92
C ALA A 68 12.65 -6.03 -5.92
N VAL A 69 12.13 -4.81 -6.06
CA VAL A 69 12.91 -3.57 -5.95
C VAL A 69 12.41 -2.85 -4.72
N LYS A 70 13.26 -2.72 -3.70
CA LYS A 70 12.94 -2.04 -2.45
C LYS A 70 13.82 -0.81 -2.31
N LEU A 71 13.21 0.33 -2.04
CA LEU A 71 13.97 1.50 -1.65
C LEU A 71 14.49 1.32 -0.22
N LYS A 72 15.82 1.40 -0.03
CA LYS A 72 16.39 1.37 1.32
C LYS A 72 16.12 2.71 2.00
N SER A 73 15.01 2.78 2.74
CA SER A 73 14.85 3.79 3.78
C SER A 73 15.61 3.32 5.03
N PRO A 74 16.60 4.08 5.54
CA PRO A 74 17.33 3.78 6.77
C PRO A 74 16.45 3.62 8.03
N TYR A 75 15.14 3.81 7.93
CA TYR A 75 14.20 3.78 9.05
C TYR A 75 13.01 2.83 8.88
N SER A 76 12.97 1.98 7.83
CA SER A 76 11.93 0.97 7.66
C SER A 76 12.36 -0.39 8.20
N ASN A 77 12.57 -0.46 9.51
CA ASN A 77 12.73 -1.70 10.24
C ASN A 77 12.10 -1.55 11.62
N ASN A 78 10.88 -2.07 11.74
CA ASN A 78 10.34 -2.59 13.00
C ASN A 78 11.08 -3.87 13.41
N LEU A 79 12.41 -3.82 13.47
CA LEU A 79 13.21 -4.79 14.19
C LEU A 79 13.74 -4.06 15.41
N CYS A 80 13.09 -4.30 16.54
CA CYS A 80 13.69 -4.13 17.84
C CYS A 80 15.05 -4.86 17.82
N PHE A 81 16.14 -4.10 17.76
CA PHE A 81 17.38 -4.49 18.40
C PHE A 81 17.55 -3.53 19.57
N GLU A 82 17.02 -3.99 20.70
CA GLU A 82 17.42 -3.56 22.03
C GLU A 82 18.96 -3.72 22.11
N GLN A 83 19.66 -2.67 22.55
CA GLN A 83 21.12 -2.56 22.73
C GLN A 83 21.94 -2.00 21.54
N ALA A 84 21.83 -0.68 21.33
CA ALA A 84 22.94 0.13 20.83
C ALA A 84 22.95 1.50 21.56
N PRO A 85 24.12 2.08 21.87
CA PRO A 85 24.28 3.13 22.89
C PRO A 85 23.76 4.52 22.43
N PRO A 86 23.50 5.44 23.38
CA PRO A 86 22.77 6.68 23.13
C PRO A 86 23.72 7.81 22.74
N ILE A 87 23.98 8.02 21.45
CA ILE A 87 24.54 9.30 20.97
C ILE A 87 23.79 9.74 19.72
N LEU A 88 23.01 10.80 19.89
CA LEU A 88 22.35 11.65 18.88
C LEU A 88 21.36 10.94 17.95
N VAL A 89 20.14 10.82 18.48
CA VAL A 89 18.91 10.51 17.76
C VAL A 89 18.55 11.68 16.84
N PHE A 90 18.97 11.62 15.57
CA PHE A 90 18.24 12.23 14.47
C PHE A 90 17.39 11.16 13.81
N ARG A 91 16.20 10.91 14.39
CA ARG A 91 15.16 10.12 13.75
C ARG A 91 14.69 10.85 12.49
N HIS A 92 14.59 10.08 11.40
CA HIS A 92 14.13 10.44 10.04
C HIS A 92 15.25 10.70 9.01
N ASP A 93 15.95 9.66 8.58
CA ASP A 93 16.80 9.76 7.38
C ASP A 93 16.04 9.40 6.11
N SER A 94 15.44 10.43 5.51
CA SER A 94 15.14 10.50 4.08
C SER A 94 16.38 10.99 3.28
N ARG A 95 17.60 10.74 3.80
CA ARG A 95 18.88 11.32 3.28
C ARG A 95 19.20 10.99 1.83
N PHE A 96 18.66 9.89 1.33
CA PHE A 96 18.97 9.38 0.01
C PHE A 96 17.80 9.52 -0.98
N GLY A 97 16.79 10.32 -0.63
CA GLY A 97 15.60 10.51 -1.44
C GLY A 97 14.58 9.39 -1.27
N ASP A 98 13.32 9.76 -1.44
CA ASP A 98 12.19 8.85 -1.54
C ASP A 98 11.84 8.74 -3.02
N ALA A 99 11.61 7.52 -3.50
CA ALA A 99 11.14 7.27 -4.86
C ALA A 99 9.65 7.61 -5.03
N PHE A 100 8.97 7.97 -3.94
CA PHE A 100 7.61 8.48 -3.97
C PHE A 100 7.60 9.95 -4.43
N TRP A 101 7.02 10.18 -5.60
CA TRP A 101 7.03 11.47 -6.32
C TRP A 101 5.97 12.48 -5.82
N TYR A 102 5.34 12.22 -4.67
CA TYR A 102 4.29 13.08 -4.13
C TYR A 102 4.61 13.51 -2.71
N GLU A 103 4.87 14.81 -2.56
CA GLU A 103 4.96 15.52 -1.28
C GLU A 103 4.15 16.81 -1.40
N ASN A 104 3.60 17.27 -0.27
CA ASN A 104 2.80 18.50 -0.23
C ASN A 104 3.65 19.75 -0.57
N ASP A 105 4.93 19.74 -0.19
CA ASP A 105 5.85 20.86 -0.36
C ASP A 105 6.86 20.60 -1.48
N PHE A 106 6.60 21.17 -2.65
CA PHE A 106 7.48 21.06 -3.81
C PHE A 106 8.91 21.55 -3.53
N HIS A 107 9.06 22.62 -2.74
CA HIS A 107 10.39 23.20 -2.44
C HIS A 107 11.24 22.27 -1.57
N SER A 108 10.64 21.64 -0.56
CA SER A 108 11.29 20.65 0.30
C SER A 108 11.71 19.42 -0.51
N TYR A 109 10.86 18.96 -1.42
CA TYR A 109 11.15 17.88 -2.37
C TYR A 109 12.36 18.22 -3.25
N VAL A 110 12.35 19.41 -3.89
CA VAL A 110 13.44 19.84 -4.79
C VAL A 110 14.75 20.00 -4.04
N LEU A 111 14.74 20.64 -2.86
CA LEU A 111 15.94 20.75 -2.01
C LEU A 111 16.47 19.37 -1.61
N ARG A 112 15.59 18.43 -1.28
CA ARG A 112 15.97 17.05 -0.93
C ARG A 112 16.57 16.28 -2.11
N ILE A 113 16.04 16.43 -3.31
CA ILE A 113 16.65 15.84 -4.52
C ILE A 113 18.00 16.49 -4.84
N MET A 114 18.12 17.82 -4.71
CA MET A 114 19.39 18.52 -4.96
C MET A 114 20.47 18.22 -3.91
N THR A 115 20.08 17.88 -2.69
CA THR A 115 20.99 17.54 -1.58
C THR A 115 21.20 16.03 -1.40
N SER A 116 20.43 15.20 -2.10
CA SER A 116 20.60 13.75 -2.16
C SER A 116 21.56 13.38 -3.28
N TRP A 117 22.65 12.71 -2.93
CA TRP A 117 23.71 12.33 -3.88
C TRP A 117 23.56 10.91 -4.43
N ALA A 118 22.66 10.10 -3.85
CA ALA A 118 22.38 8.73 -4.28
C ALA A 118 21.04 8.27 -3.73
N THR A 119 20.41 7.29 -4.38
CA THR A 119 19.21 6.60 -3.89
C THR A 119 19.49 5.09 -3.88
N PRO A 120 19.78 4.49 -2.71
CA PRO A 120 20.14 3.07 -2.63
C PRO A 120 18.89 2.21 -2.81
N TYR A 121 18.90 1.38 -3.83
CA TYR A 121 17.89 0.35 -4.05
C TYR A 121 18.44 -1.02 -3.68
N ASP A 122 17.62 -1.82 -3.00
CA ASP A 122 17.82 -3.25 -2.86
C ASP A 122 17.08 -3.94 -3.99
N VAL A 123 17.79 -4.72 -4.81
CA VAL A 123 17.22 -5.42 -5.96
C VAL A 123 17.43 -6.92 -5.76
N THR A 124 16.33 -7.63 -5.53
CA THR A 124 16.34 -9.07 -5.33
C THR A 124 15.67 -9.75 -6.51
N TYR A 125 16.39 -10.65 -7.18
CA TYR A 125 15.87 -11.49 -8.25
C TYR A 125 15.30 -12.77 -7.64
N LEU A 126 14.08 -13.15 -8.05
CA LEU A 126 13.44 -14.38 -7.63
C LEU A 126 13.58 -15.45 -8.72
N ALA A 127 13.36 -16.71 -8.31
CA ALA A 127 13.30 -17.83 -9.24
C ALA A 127 12.18 -17.61 -10.28
N PRO A 128 12.39 -18.06 -11.53
CA PRO A 128 11.38 -17.90 -12.56
C PRO A 128 10.09 -18.66 -12.22
N MET A 129 8.96 -18.03 -12.50
CA MET A 129 7.64 -18.58 -12.26
C MET A 129 6.92 -18.74 -13.60
N THR A 130 6.28 -19.90 -13.77
CA THR A 130 5.35 -20.19 -14.86
C THR A 130 3.97 -20.44 -14.29
N ARG A 131 2.93 -20.13 -15.06
CA ARG A 131 1.56 -20.45 -14.71
C ARG A 131 1.39 -21.97 -14.59
N LEU A 132 0.72 -22.42 -13.52
CA LEU A 132 0.40 -23.84 -13.35
C LEU A 132 -0.84 -24.22 -14.19
N PRO A 133 -0.97 -25.48 -14.66
CA PRO A 133 -2.08 -25.89 -15.54
C PRO A 133 -3.48 -25.71 -14.93
N HIS A 134 -3.60 -25.81 -13.60
CA HIS A 134 -4.86 -25.71 -12.85
C HIS A 134 -5.13 -24.30 -12.31
N GLU A 135 -4.19 -23.38 -12.46
CA GLU A 135 -4.24 -22.04 -11.89
C GLU A 135 -4.82 -21.05 -12.91
N THR A 136 -5.62 -20.08 -12.47
CA THR A 136 -6.11 -18.97 -13.29
C THR A 136 -5.06 -17.87 -13.41
N ASP A 137 -5.14 -17.01 -14.45
CA ASP A 137 -4.15 -15.91 -14.60
C ASP A 137 -4.15 -14.94 -13.40
N THR A 138 -5.31 -14.79 -12.74
CA THR A 138 -5.46 -13.97 -11.54
C THR A 138 -4.76 -14.58 -10.33
N GLU A 139 -4.90 -15.89 -10.14
CA GLU A 139 -4.19 -16.61 -9.07
C GLU A 139 -2.68 -16.60 -9.32
N PHE A 140 -2.26 -16.76 -10.58
CA PHE A 140 -0.85 -16.66 -10.94
C PHE A 140 -0.26 -15.27 -10.65
N ALA A 141 -1.00 -14.21 -10.97
CA ALA A 141 -0.63 -12.85 -10.65
C ALA A 141 -0.54 -12.65 -9.12
N ALA A 142 -1.52 -13.14 -8.35
CA ALA A 142 -1.53 -13.06 -6.90
C ALA A 142 -0.37 -13.84 -6.26
N ARG A 143 -0.05 -15.03 -6.78
CA ARG A 143 1.10 -15.83 -6.32
C ARG A 143 2.42 -15.14 -6.60
N THR A 144 2.56 -14.50 -7.77
CA THR A 144 3.76 -13.72 -8.11
C THR A 144 3.88 -12.48 -7.22
N GLN A 145 2.76 -11.79 -6.97
CA GLN A 145 2.68 -10.66 -6.05
C GLN A 145 3.08 -11.10 -4.63
N PHE A 146 2.57 -12.23 -4.16
CA PHE A 146 2.87 -12.78 -2.84
C PHE A 146 4.37 -13.09 -2.70
N ALA A 147 4.97 -13.75 -3.70
CA ALA A 147 6.40 -14.06 -3.69
C ALA A 147 7.27 -12.79 -3.59
N ILE A 148 6.90 -11.72 -4.30
CA ILE A 148 7.59 -10.42 -4.19
C ILE A 148 7.34 -9.80 -2.81
N SER A 149 6.11 -9.87 -2.31
CA SER A 149 5.71 -9.29 -1.01
C SER A 149 6.47 -9.92 0.16
N ASP A 150 6.69 -11.24 0.10
CA ASP A 150 7.45 -12.02 1.09
C ASP A 150 8.92 -11.56 1.14
N VAL A 151 9.55 -11.40 -0.03
CA VAL A 151 10.93 -10.91 -0.14
C VAL A 151 11.08 -9.46 0.31
N VAL A 152 10.12 -8.60 -0.01
CA VAL A 152 10.16 -7.17 0.38
C VAL A 152 9.83 -6.99 1.88
N GLY A 153 9.08 -7.92 2.45
CA GLY A 153 8.59 -7.87 3.83
C GLY A 153 7.43 -6.89 4.03
N VAL A 154 6.59 -6.70 3.01
CA VAL A 154 5.40 -5.83 3.05
C VAL A 154 4.18 -6.60 2.58
N PRO A 155 2.97 -6.34 3.10
CA PRO A 155 1.78 -7.08 2.70
C PRO A 155 1.42 -6.89 1.21
N ALA A 156 0.95 -7.96 0.58
CA ALA A 156 0.27 -7.90 -0.71
C ALA A 156 -1.12 -7.29 -0.54
N SER A 157 -1.43 -6.25 -1.32
CA SER A 157 -2.70 -5.54 -1.26
C SER A 157 -3.64 -6.00 -2.38
N ASP A 158 -4.92 -6.17 -2.04
CA ASP A 158 -5.99 -6.43 -3.00
C ASP A 158 -6.43 -5.17 -3.75
N PHE A 159 -5.93 -4.01 -3.34
CA PHE A 159 -6.26 -2.74 -3.95
C PHE A 159 -5.42 -2.49 -5.21
N ASN A 160 -6.10 -2.07 -6.26
CA ASN A 160 -5.46 -1.55 -7.46
C ASN A 160 -5.15 -0.06 -7.29
N GLY A 161 -4.21 0.45 -8.11
CA GLY A 161 -3.90 1.87 -8.11
C GLY A 161 -4.92 2.79 -8.79
N SER A 162 -6.07 2.25 -9.24
CA SER A 162 -7.10 3.10 -9.85
C SER A 162 -7.84 3.95 -8.82
N MET A 163 -7.77 3.60 -7.53
CA MET A 163 -8.34 4.37 -6.42
C MET A 163 -7.82 5.83 -6.38
N TRP A 164 -6.57 6.07 -6.79
CA TRP A 164 -6.02 7.43 -6.75
C TRP A 164 -6.61 8.37 -7.81
N TYR A 165 -7.17 7.82 -8.88
CA TYR A 165 -7.59 8.60 -10.05
C TYR A 165 -9.09 8.48 -10.35
N SER A 166 -9.73 7.37 -9.98
CA SER A 166 -11.14 7.12 -10.27
C SER A 166 -12.04 7.57 -9.12
N LYS A 167 -12.86 8.59 -9.37
CA LYS A 167 -13.86 9.08 -8.41
C LYS A 167 -14.90 8.00 -8.02
N SER A 168 -15.16 7.03 -8.89
CA SER A 168 -16.07 5.92 -8.57
C SER A 168 -15.44 4.95 -7.58
N GLU A 169 -14.15 4.62 -7.77
CA GLU A 169 -13.42 3.74 -6.87
C GLU A 169 -13.18 4.40 -5.51
N GLN A 170 -12.90 5.71 -5.48
CA GLN A 170 -12.80 6.47 -4.24
C GLN A 170 -14.10 6.40 -3.42
N ARG A 171 -15.26 6.53 -4.09
CA ARG A 171 -16.57 6.38 -3.44
C ARG A 171 -16.79 4.97 -2.93
N ARG A 172 -16.49 3.95 -3.74
CA ARG A 172 -16.63 2.54 -3.36
C ARG A 172 -15.81 2.20 -2.11
N VAL A 173 -14.56 2.67 -2.05
CA VAL A 173 -13.66 2.44 -0.92
C VAL A 173 -14.15 3.18 0.32
N LEU A 174 -14.60 4.42 0.18
CA LEU A 174 -15.19 5.18 1.27
C LEU A 174 -16.44 4.50 1.84
N GLU A 175 -17.32 3.98 0.98
CA GLU A 175 -18.51 3.22 1.39
C GLU A 175 -18.13 1.95 2.14
N GLN A 176 -17.12 1.22 1.66
CA GLN A 176 -16.60 0.03 2.35
C GLN A 176 -16.01 0.38 3.72
N GLN A 177 -15.23 1.48 3.83
CA GLN A 177 -14.69 1.96 5.10
C GLN A 177 -15.79 2.36 6.08
N LYS A 178 -16.83 3.06 5.61
CA LYS A 178 -18.00 3.41 6.42
C LYS A 178 -18.73 2.16 6.92
N ALA A 179 -18.91 1.15 6.07
CA ALA A 179 -19.53 -0.10 6.45
C ALA A 179 -18.71 -0.84 7.53
N MET A 180 -17.39 -0.97 7.35
CA MET A 180 -16.51 -1.61 8.36
C MET A 180 -16.55 -0.87 9.69
N CYS A 181 -16.49 0.46 9.67
CA CYS A 181 -16.59 1.28 10.88
C CYS A 181 -17.95 1.11 11.57
N ALA A 182 -19.04 1.12 10.80
CA ALA A 182 -20.39 0.89 11.33
C ALA A 182 -20.50 -0.50 11.99
N THR A 183 -19.97 -1.55 11.35
CA THR A 183 -19.97 -2.90 11.94
C THR A 183 -19.15 -2.97 13.23
N ALA A 184 -17.95 -2.36 13.25
CA ALA A 184 -17.11 -2.33 14.44
C ALA A 184 -17.73 -1.52 15.59
N LEU A 185 -18.41 -0.41 15.29
CA LEU A 185 -19.16 0.37 16.27
C LEU A 185 -20.33 -0.45 16.84
N LEU A 186 -21.08 -1.14 15.98
CA LEU A 186 -22.19 -1.98 16.42
C LEU A 186 -21.74 -3.15 17.30
N SER A 187 -20.62 -3.80 16.98
CA SER A 187 -20.06 -4.85 17.84
C SER A 187 -19.63 -4.28 19.20
N HIS A 188 -18.96 -3.13 19.23
CA HIS A 188 -18.57 -2.49 20.49
C HIS A 188 -19.76 -2.08 21.35
N LEU A 189 -20.83 -1.55 20.74
CA LEU A 189 -22.06 -1.20 21.46
C LEU A 189 -22.74 -2.44 22.03
N LYS A 190 -22.73 -3.56 21.30
CA LYS A 190 -23.28 -4.82 21.76
C LYS A 190 -22.49 -5.39 22.94
N ASP A 191 -21.16 -5.41 22.85
CA ASP A 191 -20.29 -5.86 23.94
C ASP A 191 -20.45 -5.00 25.21
N THR A 192 -20.74 -3.71 25.03
CA THR A 192 -20.99 -2.77 26.15
C THR A 192 -22.35 -3.04 26.79
N ALA A 193 -23.39 -3.28 25.98
CA ALA A 193 -24.71 -3.64 26.48
C ALA A 193 -24.70 -4.98 27.24
N GLU A 194 -24.01 -6.00 26.71
CA GLU A 194 -23.86 -7.31 27.36
C GLU A 194 -23.09 -7.21 28.70
N LYS A 195 -22.14 -6.28 28.84
CA LYS A 195 -21.47 -6.01 30.12
C LYS A 195 -22.37 -5.34 31.15
N ILE A 196 -23.18 -4.35 30.73
CA ILE A 196 -24.14 -3.68 31.61
C ILE A 196 -25.17 -4.68 32.13
N ASP A 197 -25.71 -5.53 31.25
CA ASP A 197 -26.67 -6.58 31.63
C ASP A 197 -26.04 -7.65 32.53
N SER A 198 -24.72 -7.85 32.48
CA SER A 198 -24.00 -8.81 33.34
C SER A 198 -23.64 -8.27 34.73
N GLU A 199 -23.49 -6.95 34.89
CA GLU A 199 -23.17 -6.31 36.19
C GLU A 199 -24.41 -5.99 37.03
N ASP A 200 -25.61 -5.98 36.43
CA ASP A 200 -26.88 -5.77 37.13
C ASP A 200 -27.34 -6.99 37.98
N GLY A 201 -26.51 -8.03 38.09
CA GLY A 201 -26.73 -9.21 38.95
C GLY A 201 -26.25 -9.06 40.40
N TYR A 202 -25.55 -7.99 40.79
CA TYR A 202 -25.12 -7.78 42.17
C TYR A 202 -25.08 -6.29 42.56
N PHE A 203 -26.25 -5.69 42.79
CA PHE A 203 -26.35 -4.46 43.57
C PHE A 203 -27.25 -4.69 44.79
N SER A 204 -26.68 -5.25 45.84
CA SER A 204 -27.29 -5.18 47.17
C SER A 204 -27.25 -3.72 47.65
N LEU A 205 -28.44 -3.16 47.85
CA LEU A 205 -28.68 -1.87 48.50
C LEU A 205 -27.90 -1.75 49.82
N THR A 206 -26.95 -0.83 49.89
CA THR A 206 -26.71 -0.08 51.13
C THR A 206 -26.64 1.41 50.83
N THR A 207 -27.77 2.04 51.12
CA THR A 207 -27.96 3.48 51.27
C THR A 207 -27.00 4.05 52.30
N SER A 208 -26.20 5.05 51.91
CA SER A 208 -25.84 6.14 52.82
C SER A 208 -25.60 7.41 52.03
N ALA A 209 -26.56 8.33 52.16
CA ALA A 209 -26.49 9.68 51.66
C ALA A 209 -25.44 10.52 52.40
N SER A 210 -24.66 11.31 51.68
CA SER A 210 -24.13 12.59 52.18
C SER A 210 -23.81 13.54 51.02
N SER A 211 -24.76 14.44 50.80
CA SER A 211 -24.69 15.83 50.31
C SER A 211 -23.40 16.42 49.72
N SER A 212 -23.62 17.04 48.54
CA SER A 212 -23.24 18.40 48.13
C SER A 212 -21.77 18.72 47.77
N HIS A 213 -21.51 19.01 46.50
CA HIS A 213 -21.37 20.41 46.07
C HIS A 213 -21.53 20.59 44.55
N CYS A 214 -22.19 21.69 44.21
CA CYS A 214 -22.61 22.16 42.90
C CYS A 214 -21.49 22.97 42.22
N SER A 215 -21.32 22.81 40.92
CA SER A 215 -20.88 23.87 39.99
C SER A 215 -21.18 23.43 38.55
N SER A 216 -22.17 24.10 37.93
CA SER A 216 -22.55 23.96 36.52
C SER A 216 -21.77 24.98 35.64
N PRO A 217 -22.08 25.15 34.34
CA PRO A 217 -21.24 24.75 33.21
C PRO A 217 -20.65 25.96 32.45
N THR A 218 -19.73 25.71 31.51
CA THR A 218 -19.41 26.71 30.47
C THR A 218 -19.39 26.05 29.10
N ALA A 219 -20.40 26.36 28.31
CA ALA A 219 -20.41 26.24 26.85
C ALA A 219 -19.86 27.55 26.26
N ILE A 220 -19.12 27.45 25.15
CA ILE A 220 -18.78 28.43 24.09
C ILE A 220 -17.81 27.65 23.19
N SER A 221 -17.81 27.67 21.86
CA SER A 221 -18.69 28.11 20.78
C SER A 221 -18.07 27.53 19.52
N SER A 222 -18.89 27.28 18.50
CA SER A 222 -18.47 27.13 17.11
C SER A 222 -17.70 28.37 16.63
N MET A 223 -16.78 28.20 15.69
CA MET A 223 -16.64 29.11 14.55
C MET A 223 -15.91 28.45 13.37
N HIS A 224 -16.55 28.55 12.21
CA HIS A 224 -16.01 28.36 10.87
C HIS A 224 -14.84 29.32 10.59
N TYR A 225 -13.79 28.85 9.92
CA TYR A 225 -13.51 29.05 8.49
C TYR A 225 -12.33 28.18 8.06
#